data_AF-A0A2G1VY22-F1
#
_entry.id   AF-A0A2G1VY22-F1
#
_cell.length_a   1.000
_cell.length_b   1.000
_cell.length_c   1.000
_cell.angle_alpha   90.00
_cell.angle_beta   90.00
_cell.angle_gamma   90.00
#
_symmetry.space_group_name_H-M   'P 1'
#
loop_
_entity.id
_entity.type
_entity.pdbx_description
1 polymer ?
#
loop_
_entity_poly.entity_id
_entity_poly.type
_entity_poly.pdbx_seq_one_letter_code
_entity_poly.pdbx_strand_id
1 'polypeptide(L)'
;MTFDGKLIENGRIQFRSVSGGRRSFSAAIEAGEYAMETATGPMTVEVRASRLIEGKFDTSNPDELTPKGEMYIPQKYNSRTELTVDVPSGGDTLDFDLLDS
;
A
#
# COMPACT_ATOMS: atom_id res chain seq x y z
N MET A 1 5.27 -2.46 -9.02
CA MET A 1 4.96 -1.35 -8.10
C MET A 1 6.22 -0.81 -7.44
N THR A 2 6.45 0.51 -7.52
CA THR A 2 7.65 1.17 -7.00
C THR A 2 7.33 2.40 -6.14
N PHE A 3 8.30 2.81 -5.32
CA PHE A 3 8.35 4.14 -4.68
C PHE A 3 9.74 4.75 -4.90
N ASP A 4 9.80 5.94 -5.49
CA ASP A 4 11.02 6.62 -5.90
C ASP A 4 11.97 5.71 -6.70
N GLY A 5 11.40 4.95 -7.65
CA GLY A 5 12.13 4.03 -8.52
C GLY A 5 12.65 2.76 -7.85
N LYS A 6 12.32 2.51 -6.58
CA LYS A 6 12.66 1.27 -5.86
C LYS A 6 11.44 0.39 -5.69
N LEU A 7 11.62 -0.92 -5.79
CA LEU A 7 10.54 -1.88 -5.52
C LEU A 7 10.05 -1.74 -4.07
N ILE A 8 8.74 -1.85 -3.91
CA ILE A 8 8.13 -2.03 -2.59
C ILE A 8 8.19 -3.52 -2.28
N GLU A 9 9.27 -3.92 -1.59
CA GLU A 9 9.57 -5.33 -1.30
C GLU A 9 8.46 -6.04 -0.54
N ASN A 10 7.90 -5.36 0.48
CA ASN A 10 6.82 -5.90 1.30
C ASN A 10 5.84 -4.78 1.65
N GLY A 11 4.55 -5.01 1.42
CA GLY A 11 3.52 -4.04 1.71
C GLY A 11 2.10 -4.58 1.58
N ARG A 12 1.15 -3.66 1.54
CA ARG A 12 -0.25 -3.93 1.27
C ARG A 12 -0.81 -2.85 0.37
N ILE A 13 -1.56 -3.28 -0.63
CA ILE A 13 -2.36 -2.40 -1.48
C ILE A 13 -3.84 -2.68 -1.22
N GLN A 14 -4.66 -1.63 -1.23
CA GLN A 14 -6.08 -1.75 -0.98
C GLN A 14 -6.89 -0.81 -1.87
N PHE A 15 -7.90 -1.37 -2.51
CA PHE A 15 -8.83 -0.67 -3.40
C PHE A 15 -10.14 -0.44 -2.64
N ARG A 16 -10.69 0.77 -2.70
CA ARG A 16 -12.03 1.09 -2.17
C ARG A 16 -12.90 1.68 -3.27
N SER A 17 -14.11 1.16 -3.41
CA SER A 17 -15.07 1.72 -4.38
C SER A 17 -15.45 3.15 -4.03
N VAL A 18 -15.37 4.04 -5.02
CA VAL A 18 -15.87 5.41 -4.92
C VAL A 18 -17.40 5.43 -5.03
N SER A 19 -17.99 4.43 -5.69
CA SER A 19 -19.43 4.34 -5.90
C SER A 19 -20.12 3.41 -4.88
N GLY A 20 -21.11 3.97 -4.18
CA GLY A 20 -22.27 3.28 -3.59
C GLY A 20 -22.10 2.18 -2.53
N GLY A 21 -20.90 1.62 -2.35
CA GLY A 21 -20.64 0.51 -1.45
C GLY A 21 -19.28 0.65 -0.80
N ARG A 22 -19.22 0.56 0.54
CA ARG A 22 -17.97 0.55 1.33
C ARG A 22 -17.16 -0.75 1.15
N ARG A 23 -17.24 -1.39 -0.02
CA ARG A 23 -16.45 -2.59 -0.30
C ARG A 23 -14.99 -2.17 -0.50
N SER A 24 -14.13 -2.88 0.20
CA SER A 24 -12.68 -2.75 0.07
C SER A 24 -12.09 -4.10 -0.28
N PHE A 25 -11.11 -4.09 -1.18
CA PHE A 25 -10.36 -5.25 -1.61
C PHE A 25 -8.89 -5.00 -1.28
N SER A 26 -8.15 -6.01 -0.84
CA SER A 26 -6.76 -5.83 -0.43
C SER A 26 -5.92 -7.03 -0.82
N ALA A 27 -4.67 -6.77 -1.19
CA ALA A 27 -3.66 -7.79 -1.42
C ALA A 27 -2.35 -7.44 -0.73
N ALA A 28 -1.57 -8.46 -0.41
CA ALA A 28 -0.16 -8.27 -0.07
C ALA A 28 0.60 -7.78 -1.30
N ILE A 29 1.66 -7.01 -1.04
CA ILE A 29 2.64 -6.63 -2.05
C ILE A 29 3.91 -7.37 -1.71
N GLU A 30 4.44 -8.12 -2.67
CA GLU A 30 5.64 -8.93 -2.53
C GLU A 30 6.55 -8.66 -3.73
N ALA A 31 7.79 -8.25 -3.50
CA ALA A 31 8.75 -7.87 -4.54
C ALA A 31 8.18 -6.85 -5.56
N GLY A 32 7.33 -5.92 -5.11
CA GLY A 32 6.67 -4.94 -5.95
C GLY A 32 5.48 -5.46 -6.76
N GLU A 33 5.06 -6.71 -6.60
CA GLU A 33 3.92 -7.30 -7.29
C GLU A 33 2.73 -7.51 -6.34
N TYR A 34 1.52 -7.52 -6.89
CA TYR A 34 0.30 -7.87 -6.16
C TYR A 34 -0.72 -8.52 -7.12
N ALA A 35 -1.63 -9.32 -6.56
CA ALA A 35 -2.77 -9.87 -7.30
C ALA A 35 -4.03 -9.81 -6.44
N MET A 36 -5.15 -9.34 -7.00
CA MET A 36 -6.43 -9.31 -6.30
C MET A 36 -7.61 -9.49 -7.24
N GLU A 37 -8.67 -10.12 -6.73
CA GLU A 37 -10.00 -10.02 -7.32
C GLU A 37 -10.73 -8.82 -6.71
N THR A 38 -11.31 -7.98 -7.56
CA THR A 38 -11.98 -6.74 -7.14
C THR A 38 -13.18 -6.46 -8.05
N ALA A 39 -13.99 -5.46 -7.67
CA ALA A 39 -15.03 -4.94 -8.54
C ALA A 39 -14.45 -4.03 -9.63
N THR A 40 -15.18 -3.88 -10.73
CA THR A 40 -14.88 -2.94 -11.80
C THR A 40 -15.33 -1.52 -11.44
N GLY A 41 -14.73 -0.52 -12.08
CA GLY A 41 -15.10 0.90 -11.95
C GLY A 41 -14.15 1.72 -11.07
N PRO A 42 -14.54 2.96 -10.72
CA PRO A 42 -13.65 3.91 -10.06
C PRO A 42 -13.37 3.54 -8.60
N MET A 43 -12.08 3.51 -8.26
CA MET A 43 -11.55 3.13 -6.95
C MET A 43 -10.57 4.19 -6.43
N THR A 44 -10.53 4.38 -5.11
CA THR A 44 -9.34 4.93 -4.45
C THR A 44 -8.38 3.81 -4.09
N VAL A 45 -7.08 4.10 -4.12
CA VAL A 45 -6.02 3.13 -3.87
C VAL A 45 -5.18 3.58 -2.69
N GLU A 46 -5.10 2.75 -1.66
CA GLU A 46 -4.22 2.96 -0.51
C GLU A 46 -3.06 1.98 -0.57
N VAL A 47 -1.83 2.50 -0.50
CA VAL A 47 -0.60 1.73 -0.40
C VAL A 47 0.02 1.95 0.98
N ARG A 48 0.41 0.86 1.62
CA ARG A 48 1.12 0.87 2.90
C ARG A 48 2.32 -0.06 2.84
N ALA A 49 3.48 0.45 3.21
CA ALA A 49 4.70 -0.32 3.37
C ALA A 49 5.54 0.30 4.48
N SER A 50 6.13 -0.58 5.29
CA SER A 50 6.96 -0.19 6.42
C SER A 50 8.34 -0.78 6.26
N ARG A 51 9.35 -0.07 6.78
CA ARG A 51 10.72 -0.57 6.86
C ARG A 51 11.21 -0.49 8.30
N LEU A 52 12.15 -1.37 8.66
CA LEU A 52 12.83 -1.26 9.94
C LEU A 52 13.69 0.01 9.98
N ILE A 53 13.75 0.65 11.14
CA ILE A 53 14.68 1.73 11.39
C ILE A 53 15.92 1.10 12.05
N GLU A 54 17.03 1.10 11.33
CA GLU A 54 18.27 0.48 11.82
C GLU A 54 18.67 1.01 13.21
N GLY A 55 19.02 0.09 14.10
CA GLY A 55 19.44 0.39 15.46
C GLY A 55 18.33 0.92 16.39
N LYS A 56 17.06 0.98 15.95
CA LYS A 56 15.94 1.39 16.81
C LYS A 56 15.06 0.20 17.18
N PHE A 57 14.71 0.16 18.45
CA PHE A 57 13.83 -0.85 19.05
C PHE A 57 12.68 -0.15 19.78
N ASP A 58 11.52 -0.79 19.81
CA ASP A 58 10.45 -0.48 20.73
C ASP A 58 10.81 -1.06 22.11
N THR A 59 10.78 -0.21 23.14
CA THR A 59 11.09 -0.57 24.53
C THR A 59 9.86 -0.38 25.42
N SER A 60 8.67 -0.31 24.82
CA SER A 60 7.40 -0.17 25.56
C SER A 60 7.10 -1.42 26.40
N ASN A 61 7.68 -2.56 26.02
CA ASN A 61 7.73 -3.77 26.84
C ASN A 61 9.13 -3.90 27.47
N PRO A 62 9.28 -3.89 28.82
CA PRO A 62 10.59 -3.98 29.48
C PRO A 62 11.35 -5.28 29.22
N ASP A 63 10.64 -6.37 28.92
CA ASP A 63 11.22 -7.71 28.75
C ASP A 63 11.50 -8.08 27.28
N GLU A 64 11.19 -7.18 26.34
CA GLU A 64 11.28 -7.47 24.90
C GLU A 64 11.79 -6.26 24.11
N LEU A 65 12.84 -6.47 23.31
CA LEU A 65 13.30 -5.49 22.33
C LEU A 65 12.77 -5.87 20.95
N THR A 66 11.69 -5.23 20.51
CA THR A 66 11.13 -5.43 19.18
C THR A 66 11.72 -4.42 18.19
N PRO A 67 12.26 -4.80 17.02
CA PRO A 67 12.71 -3.85 16.02
C PRO A 67 11.62 -2.83 15.66
N LYS A 68 11.96 -1.54 15.67
CA LYS A 68 11.00 -0.48 15.37
C LYS A 68 10.91 -0.25 13.87
N GLY A 69 9.69 -0.24 13.33
CA GLY A 69 9.42 0.12 11.94
C GLY A 69 8.92 1.56 11.76
N GLU A 70 9.06 2.08 10.54
CA GLU A 70 8.41 3.30 10.07
C GLU A 70 7.65 3.06 8.77
N MET A 71 6.47 3.70 8.63
CA MET A 71 5.76 3.81 7.36
C MET A 71 6.53 4.80 6.48
N TYR A 72 7.05 4.35 5.34
CA TYR A 72 7.80 5.23 4.43
C TYR A 72 6.97 5.72 3.24
N ILE A 73 5.78 5.16 3.04
CA ILE A 73 4.86 5.62 1.99
C ILE A 73 4.17 6.92 2.46
N PRO A 74 4.21 8.02 1.69
CA PRO A 74 3.57 9.29 2.06
C PRO A 74 2.05 9.20 2.26
N GLN A 75 1.49 10.15 3.02
CA GLN A 75 0.05 10.17 3.32
C GLN A 75 -0.84 10.27 2.07
N LYS A 76 -0.37 10.97 1.03
CA LYS A 76 -1.04 11.12 -0.28
C LYS A 76 -1.25 9.81 -1.05
N TYR A 77 -0.56 8.74 -0.63
CA TYR A 77 -0.78 7.38 -1.13
C TYR A 77 -1.27 6.42 -0.04
N ASN A 78 -1.36 6.83 1.24
CA ASN A 78 -1.73 5.95 2.35
C ASN A 78 -3.13 6.25 2.95
N SER A 79 -3.20 7.01 4.03
CA SER A 79 -4.34 7.26 4.91
C SER A 79 -5.15 8.47 4.46
N ARG A 80 -4.55 9.30 3.62
CA ARG A 80 -5.18 10.44 2.94
C ARG A 80 -4.91 10.31 1.45
N THR A 81 -5.16 9.10 0.93
CA THR A 81 -4.81 8.80 -0.45
C THR A 81 -5.55 9.71 -1.42
N GLU A 82 -4.82 10.21 -2.40
CA GLU A 82 -5.33 10.92 -3.57
C GLU A 82 -5.23 10.03 -4.82
N LEU A 83 -4.64 8.83 -4.68
CA LEU A 83 -4.49 7.88 -5.76
C LEU A 83 -5.83 7.26 -6.13
N THR A 84 -6.16 7.35 -7.42
CA THR A 84 -7.38 6.80 -8.00
C THR A 84 -7.05 5.95 -9.21
N VAL A 85 -7.91 4.97 -9.48
CA VAL A 85 -7.82 4.13 -10.67
C VAL A 85 -9.22 3.74 -11.12
N ASP A 86 -9.42 3.55 -12.43
CA ASP A 86 -10.64 2.95 -12.97
C ASP A 86 -10.34 1.49 -13.33
N VAL A 87 -10.97 0.54 -12.63
CA VAL A 87 -10.69 -0.89 -12.83
C VAL A 87 -11.51 -1.42 -14.01
N PRO A 88 -10.88 -1.89 -15.09
CA PRO A 88 -11.59 -2.35 -16.27
C PRO A 88 -12.30 -3.69 -16.05
N SER A 89 -13.34 -3.94 -16.84
CA SER A 89 -13.99 -5.25 -16.88
C SER A 89 -13.06 -6.31 -17.48
N GLY A 90 -13.00 -7.48 -16.84
CA GLY A 90 -12.14 -8.59 -17.26
C GLY A 90 -10.77 -8.62 -16.59
N GLY A 91 -10.43 -7.59 -15.81
CA GLY A 91 -9.13 -7.45 -15.16
C GLY A 91 -8.06 -6.89 -16.09
N ASP A 92 -7.00 -6.34 -15.50
CA ASP A 92 -5.82 -5.81 -16.20
C ASP A 92 -4.64 -5.69 -15.23
N THR A 93 -3.44 -5.51 -15.76
CA THR A 93 -2.27 -5.12 -14.97
C THR A 93 -2.32 -3.62 -14.69
N LEU A 94 -2.43 -3.26 -13.42
CA LEU A 94 -2.45 -1.87 -12.96
C LEU A 94 -1.17 -1.58 -12.20
N ASP A 95 -0.20 -0.96 -12.87
CA ASP A 95 1.08 -0.59 -12.26
C ASP A 95 1.04 0.80 -11.62
N PHE A 96 1.67 0.92 -10.46
CA PHE A 96 1.84 2.19 -9.76
C PHE A 96 3.32 2.47 -9.51
N ASP A 97 3.77 3.59 -10.04
CA ASP A 97 5.08 4.21 -9.75
C ASP A 97 4.85 5.43 -8.87
N LEU A 98 5.08 5.26 -7.57
CA LEU A 98 4.80 6.28 -6.57
C LEU A 98 6.02 7.19 -6.39
N LEU A 99 5.79 8.50 -6.22
CA LEU A 99 6.85 9.50 -6.08
C LEU A 99 6.61 10.43 -4.89
N ASP A 100 7.65 10.78 -4.16
CA ASP A 100 7.51 11.70 -3.02
C ASP A 100 7.16 13.15 -3.44
N SER A 101 7.57 13.56 -4.65
CA SER A 101 7.39 14.91 -5.23
C SER A 101 5.96 15.36 -5.46
#